data_AF-A0A3N2KDP7-F1
#
_entry.id   AF-A0A3N2KDP7-F1
#
_cell.length_a   1.000
_cell.length_b   1.000
_cell.length_c   1.000
_cell.angle_alpha   90.00
_cell.angle_beta   90.00
_cell.angle_gamma   90.00
#
_symmetry.space_group_name_H-M   'P 1'
#
loop_
_entity.id
_entity.type
_entity.pdbx_description
1 polymer ?
#
loop_
_entity_poly.entity_id
_entity_poly.type
_entity_poly.pdbx_seq_one_letter_code
_entity_poly.pdbx_strand_id
1 'polypeptide(L)' 'MDKRQFFDKVAAMREAQKEYFRTRSRSSLEKSKRLEREIDAEIKRVYAIVGAPPALPPERSLFDNPEEKDAK' A
#
# COMPACT_ATOMS: atom_id res chain seq x y z
N MET A 1 -7.33 11.82 6.40
CA MET A 1 -6.49 11.20 7.44
C MET A 1 -5.65 12.29 8.07
N ASP A 2 -5.14 12.12 9.30
CA ASP A 2 -4.09 13.02 9.83
C ASP A 2 -2.68 12.49 9.53
N LYS A 3 -1.65 13.33 9.76
CA LYS A 3 -0.24 12.99 9.47
C LYS A 3 0.27 11.79 10.27
N ARG A 4 -0.19 11.60 11.50
CA ARG A 4 0.24 10.50 12.37
C ARG A 4 -0.41 9.19 11.92
N GLN A 5 -1.70 9.23 11.63
CA GLN A 5 -2.43 8.09 11.07
C GLN A 5 -1.85 7.64 9.74
N PHE A 6 -1.45 8.57 8.86
CA PHE A 6 -0.79 8.24 7.61
C PHE A 6 0.53 7.52 7.84
N PHE A 7 1.38 8.06 8.71
CA PHE A 7 2.65 7.42 9.07
C PHE A 7 2.45 6.02 9.67
N ASP A 8 1.53 5.87 10.63
CA ASP A 8 1.28 4.60 11.30
C ASP A 8 0.75 3.54 10.30
N LYS A 9 -0.09 3.94 9.34
CA LYS A 9 -0.56 3.04 8.27
C LYS A 9 0.54 2.66 7.29
N VAL A 10 1.40 3.60 6.89
CA VAL A 10 2.56 3.30 6.05
C VAL A 10 3.50 2.33 6.74
N ALA A 11 3.79 2.55 8.03
CA ALA A 11 4.60 1.63 8.83
C ALA A 11 3.96 0.23 8.91
N ALA A 12 2.66 0.15 9.21
CA ALA A 12 1.92 -1.10 9.25
C ALA A 12 1.88 -1.83 7.89
N MET A 13 1.79 -1.09 6.78
CA MET A 13 1.84 -1.63 5.42
C MET A 13 3.21 -2.27 5.17
N ARG A 14 4.31 -1.57 5.50
CA ARG A 14 5.67 -2.08 5.35
C ARG A 14 5.91 -3.35 6.16
N GLU A 15 5.37 -3.42 7.38
CA GLU A 15 5.45 -4.65 8.19
C GLU A 15 4.63 -5.80 7.58
N ALA A 16 3.44 -5.53 7.05
CA ALA A 16 2.63 -6.55 6.37
C ALA A 16 3.30 -7.06 5.08
N GLN A 17 3.93 -6.16 4.31
CA GLN A 17 4.73 -6.52 3.13
C GLN A 17 5.90 -7.42 3.51
N LYS A 18 6.72 -7.03 4.51
CA LYS A 18 7.83 -7.85 5.01
C LYS A 18 7.35 -9.22 5.46
N GLU A 19 6.26 -9.28 6.20
CA GLU A 19 5.68 -10.52 6.69
C GLU A 19 5.19 -11.42 5.57
N TYR A 20 4.57 -10.85 4.53
CA TYR A 20 4.21 -11.58 3.33
C TYR A 20 5.44 -12.13 2.61
N PHE A 21 6.49 -11.34 2.40
CA PHE A 21 7.70 -11.86 1.75
C PHE A 21 8.36 -12.98 2.56
N ARG A 22 8.28 -12.90 3.90
CA ARG A 22 8.80 -13.92 4.83
C ARG A 22 8.00 -15.22 4.84
N THR A 23 6.67 -15.14 4.83
CA THR A 23 5.79 -16.29 5.09
C THR A 23 4.94 -16.71 3.90
N ARG A 24 4.84 -15.86 2.88
CA ARG A 24 3.87 -15.93 1.76
C ARG A 24 2.42 -16.08 2.23
N SER A 25 2.12 -15.65 3.45
CA SER A 25 0.79 -15.75 4.01
C SER A 25 -0.21 -14.85 3.27
N ARG A 26 -1.32 -15.43 2.83
CA ARG A 26 -2.45 -14.71 2.24
C ARG A 26 -3.01 -13.63 3.17
N SER A 27 -3.03 -13.86 4.49
CA SER A 27 -3.54 -12.85 5.43
C SER A 27 -2.66 -11.60 5.46
N SER A 28 -1.34 -11.77 5.33
CA SER A 28 -0.38 -10.66 5.26
C SER A 28 -0.46 -9.92 3.93
N LEU A 29 -0.70 -10.65 2.83
CA LEU A 29 -0.96 -10.08 1.50
C LEU A 29 -2.22 -9.19 1.51
N GLU A 30 -3.35 -9.73 1.97
CA GLU A 30 -4.63 -9.01 2.05
C GLU A 30 -4.52 -7.77 2.96
N LYS A 31 -3.82 -7.91 4.09
CA LYS A 31 -3.56 -6.78 4.99
C LYS A 31 -2.75 -5.68 4.29
N SER A 32 -1.70 -6.05 3.57
CA SER A 32 -0.87 -5.10 2.83
C SER A 32 -1.67 -4.38 1.74
N LYS A 33 -2.40 -5.11 0.90
CA LYS A 33 -3.24 -4.55 -0.17
C LYS A 33 -4.33 -3.61 0.35
N ARG A 34 -4.93 -3.93 1.51
CA ARG A 34 -5.91 -3.04 2.14
C ARG A 34 -5.26 -1.72 2.57
N LEU A 35 -4.11 -1.78 3.23
CA LEU A 35 -3.40 -0.58 3.70
C LEU A 35 -2.91 0.28 2.54
N GLU A 36 -2.41 -0.35 1.46
CA GLU A 36 -2.02 0.31 0.21
C GLU A 36 -3.15 1.17 -0.35
N ARG A 37 -4.35 0.60 -0.52
CA ARG A 37 -5.53 1.35 -1.01
C ARG A 37 -5.90 2.55 -0.12
N GLU A 38 -5.81 2.40 1.20
CA GLU A 38 -6.13 3.47 2.14
C GLU A 38 -5.10 4.61 2.07
N ILE A 39 -3.82 4.27 1.87
CA ILE A 39 -2.72 5.22 1.68
C ILE A 39 -2.87 5.95 0.35
N ASP A 40 -3.15 5.24 -0.74
CA ASP A 40 -3.34 5.81 -2.08
C ASP A 40 -4.53 6.79 -2.13
N ALA A 41 -5.62 6.43 -1.46
CA ALA A 41 -6.78 7.30 -1.34
C ALA A 41 -6.43 8.62 -0.62
N GLU A 42 -5.62 8.54 0.44
CA GLU A 42 -5.17 9.73 1.16
C GLU A 42 -4.18 10.56 0.34
N ILE A 43 -3.26 9.92 -0.38
CA ILE A 43 -2.34 10.60 -1.30
C ILE A 43 -3.14 11.37 -2.36
N LYS A 44 -4.12 10.72 -3.00
CA LYS A 44 -5.00 11.36 -3.98
C LYS A 44 -5.78 12.54 -3.39
N ARG A 45 -6.30 12.40 -2.17
CA ARG A 45 -6.99 13.48 -1.45
C ARG A 45 -6.07 14.68 -1.22
N VAL A 46 -4.85 14.45 -0.74
CA VAL A 46 -3.89 15.53 -0.47
C VAL A 46 -3.51 16.24 -1.76
N TYR A 47 -3.22 15.50 -2.84
CA TYR A 47 -2.97 16.10 -4.17
C TYR A 47 -4.12 16.98 -4.67
N ALA A 48 -5.37 16.52 -4.50
CA ALA A 48 -6.54 17.30 -4.86
C ALA A 48 -6.67 18.61 -4.05
N ILE A 49 -6.19 18.64 -2.80
CA ILE A 49 -6.20 19.84 -1.95
C ILE A 49 -5.08 20.80 -2.33
N VAL A 50 -3.87 20.29 -2.59
CA VAL A 50 -2.70 21.15 -2.89
C VAL A 50 -2.63 21.58 -4.36
N GLY A 51 -3.56 21.11 -5.20
CA GLY A 51 -3.61 21.47 -6.62
C GLY A 51 -2.43 20.96 -7.44
N ALA A 52 -1.66 20.01 -6.91
CA ALA A 52 -0.54 19.40 -7.60
C ALA A 52 -0.99 18.08 -8.25
N PRO A 53 -0.56 17.78 -9.48
CA PRO A 53 -0.74 16.45 -10.04
C PRO A 53 0.01 15.43 -9.17
N PRO A 54 -0.47 14.18 -9.10
CA PRO A 54 0.27 13.14 -8.42
C PRO A 54 1.68 13.05 -9.02
N ALA A 55 2.70 13.28 -8.19
CA ALA A 55 4.10 13.29 -8.63
C ALA A 55 4.58 11.92 -9.11
N LEU A 56 3.80 10.87 -8.82
CA LEU A 56 4.09 9.50 -9.20
C LEU A 56 2.95 9.00 -10.11
N PRO A 57 3.27 8.30 -11.23
CA PRO A 57 2.28 7.52 -11.94
C PRO A 57 1.62 6.53 -10.96
N PRO A 58 0.40 6.03 -11.25
CA PRO A 58 -0.21 4.99 -10.41
C PRO A 58 0.82 3.86 -10.23
N GLU A 59 1.34 3.72 -9.01
CA GLU A 59 2.33 2.69 -8.75
C GLU A 59 1.65 1.35 -9.03
N ARG A 60 2.29 0.51 -9.85
CA ARG A 60 1.88 -0.89 -9.96
C ARG A 60 1.97 -1.47 -8.55
N SER A 61 0.92 -2.15 -8.10
CA SER A 61 0.97 -2.75 -6.77
C SER A 61 2.19 -3.65 -6.71
N LEU A 62 2.91 -3.60 -5.60
CA LEU A 62 4.09 -4.44 -5.37
C LEU A 62 3.80 -5.93 -5.60
N PHE A 63 2.52 -6.30 -5.50
CA PHE A 63 1.99 -7.66 -5.65
C PHE A 63 1.36 -7.96 -7.02
N ASP A 64 1.48 -7.08 -8.01
CA ASP A 64 0.98 -7.31 -9.37
C ASP A 64 1.95 -8.16 -10.24
N ASN A 65 3.06 -8.62 -9.65
CA ASN A 65 4.03 -9.45 -10.35
C ASN A 65 3.47 -10.85 -10.66
N PRO A 66 3.63 -11.37 -11.90
CA PRO A 66 3.08 -12.67 -12.30
C PRO A 66 3.59 -13.85 -11.46
N GLU A 67 4.77 -13.74 -10.84
CA GLU A 67 5.36 -14.76 -9.95
C GLU A 67 4.61 -14.93 -8.62
N GLU A 68 3.73 -14.00 -8.25
CA GLU A 68 2.94 -14.08 -7.01
C GLU A 68 1.53 -14.66 -7.20
N LYS A 69 1.12 -14.90 -8.46
CA LYS A 69 -0.17 -15.57 -8.74
C LYS A 69 -0.25 -16.99 -8.19
N ASP A 70 0.90 -17.58 -7.86
CA ASP A 70 1.05 -18.95 -7.37
C ASP A 70 1.21 -19.06 -5.84
N ALA A 71 1.06 -17.96 -5.08
CA ALA A 71 0.96 -18.01 -3.62
C ALA A 71 -0.38 -18.65 -3.23
N LYS A 72 -0.39 -19.99 -3.24
CA LYS A 72 -1.51 -20.90 -3.04
C LYS A 72 -2.03 -20.88 -1.59
#